data_AF-A0A965KSJ0-F1
#
_entry.id   AF-A0A965KSJ0-F1
#
_cell.length_a   1.000
_cell.length_b   1.000
_cell.length_c   1.000
_cell.angle_alpha   90.00
_cell.angle_beta   90.00
_cell.angle_gamma   90.00
#
_symmetry.space_group_name_H-M   'P 1'
#
loop_
_entity.id
_entity.type
_entity.pdbx_description
1 polymer ?
#
loop_
_entity_poly.entity_id
_entity_poly.type
_entity_poly.pdbx_seq_one_letter_code
_entity_poly.pdbx_strand_id
1 'polypeptide(L)'
;MARVKSNLSTQIPSMQNWGGIRSIQKRLERSATIMENKEAVAYSLLCMANTKITDIMEWDEEGNIQVKASKDIPEHALQAIKTIRVNKDGNLELELYDKVGVLRLLAKASGLLDSPEDSDKPSVIGINIKPPDIEDIEIK
;
A
#
# COMPACT_ATOMS: atom_id res chain seq x y z
N MET A 1 23.47 29.60 -5.27
CA MET A 1 23.10 28.21 -4.93
C MET A 1 22.31 27.63 -6.09
N ALA A 2 22.83 26.59 -6.74
CA ALA A 2 22.22 25.99 -7.92
C ALA A 2 20.96 25.19 -7.54
N ARG A 3 19.85 25.45 -8.22
CA ARG A 3 18.57 24.77 -8.02
C ARG A 3 18.69 23.34 -8.58
N VAL A 4 18.77 22.35 -7.69
CA VAL A 4 18.76 20.92 -8.06
C VAL A 4 17.43 20.63 -8.76
N LYS A 5 17.45 20.40 -10.08
CA LYS A 5 16.30 19.88 -10.82
C LYS A 5 16.16 18.41 -10.45
N SER A 6 15.02 18.02 -9.86
CA SER A 6 14.70 16.62 -9.63
C SER A 6 14.56 15.91 -10.97
N ASN A 7 15.32 14.83 -11.15
CA ASN A 7 15.35 13.99 -12.35
C ASN A 7 14.09 13.12 -12.46
N LEU A 8 12.92 13.73 -12.56
CA LEU A 8 11.64 13.02 -12.79
C LEU A 8 11.61 12.32 -14.16
N SER A 9 12.42 12.76 -15.12
CA SER A 9 12.51 12.18 -16.47
C SER A 9 13.24 10.83 -16.52
N THR A 10 14.03 10.48 -15.49
CA THR A 10 14.82 9.24 -15.48
C THR A 10 14.04 8.05 -14.90
N GLN A 11 12.91 8.29 -14.22
CA GLN A 11 12.06 7.25 -13.61
C GLN A 11 10.86 6.82 -14.47
N ILE A 12 10.67 7.41 -15.65
CA ILE A 12 9.49 7.15 -16.48
C ILE A 12 9.95 6.44 -17.77
N PRO A 13 9.53 5.18 -18.03
CA PRO A 13 9.84 4.50 -19.29
C PRO A 13 9.19 5.24 -20.46
N SER A 14 9.85 5.26 -21.63
CA SER A 14 9.36 5.96 -22.81
C SER A 14 7.98 5.43 -23.25
N MET A 15 6.94 6.25 -23.11
CA MET A 15 5.54 5.87 -23.37
C MET A 15 5.15 5.84 -24.86
N GLN A 16 6.09 6.04 -25.77
CA GLN A 16 5.82 6.19 -27.21
C GLN A 16 5.21 4.94 -27.87
N ASN A 17 5.41 3.74 -27.30
CA ASN A 17 4.93 2.46 -27.86
C ASN A 17 3.89 1.74 -26.99
N TRP A 18 3.36 2.38 -25.94
CA TRP A 18 2.37 1.77 -25.05
C TRP A 18 0.94 2.12 -25.47
N GLY A 19 0.11 1.13 -25.82
CA GLY A 19 -1.33 1.32 -26.02
C GLY A 19 -2.03 1.67 -24.70
N GLY A 20 -2.93 2.66 -24.71
CA GLY A 20 -3.71 3.04 -23.51
C GLY A 20 -3.12 4.14 -22.63
N ILE A 21 -2.25 5.00 -23.18
CA ILE A 21 -1.50 6.09 -22.50
C ILE A 21 -2.34 6.92 -21.52
N ARG A 22 -3.62 7.17 -21.82
CA ARG A 22 -4.51 7.98 -20.97
C ARG A 22 -4.68 7.42 -19.55
N SER A 23 -4.70 6.09 -19.36
CA SER A 23 -4.90 5.50 -18.02
C SER A 23 -3.64 5.62 -17.15
N ILE A 24 -2.46 5.55 -17.76
CA ILE A 24 -1.16 5.64 -17.10
C ILE A 24 -0.84 7.10 -16.78
N GLN A 25 -1.09 8.00 -17.72
CA GLN A 25 -0.93 9.44 -17.51
C GLN A 25 -1.84 9.94 -16.37
N LYS A 26 -3.11 9.49 -16.34
CA LYS A 26 -4.05 9.81 -15.25
C LYS A 26 -3.63 9.24 -13.87
N ARG A 27 -2.95 8.09 -13.83
CA ARG A 27 -2.33 7.56 -12.59
C ARG A 27 -1.15 8.41 -12.15
N LEU A 28 -0.34 8.89 -13.10
CA LEU A 28 0.85 9.70 -12.83
C LEU A 28 0.48 11.10 -12.32
N GLU A 29 -0.55 11.72 -12.89
CA GLU A 29 -1.03 13.05 -12.48
C GLU A 29 -1.61 13.09 -11.05
N ARG A 30 -2.25 12.01 -10.58
CA ARG A 30 -2.76 11.92 -9.19
C ARG A 30 -1.67 11.69 -8.14
N SER A 31 -0.43 11.49 -8.55
CA SER A 31 0.64 10.95 -7.70
C SER A 31 1.66 11.98 -7.22
N ALA A 32 1.69 13.20 -7.76
CA ALA A 32 2.74 14.17 -7.39
C ALA A 32 2.67 14.53 -5.89
N THR A 33 1.49 14.92 -5.41
CA THR A 33 1.29 15.30 -3.99
C THR A 33 1.45 14.14 -3.02
N ILE A 34 1.06 12.92 -3.42
CA ILE A 34 1.23 11.70 -2.60
C ILE A 34 2.69 11.25 -2.57
N MET A 35 3.41 11.37 -3.70
CA MET A 35 4.85 11.08 -3.74
C MET A 35 5.66 12.09 -2.93
N GLU A 36 5.31 13.37 -3.02
CA GLU A 36 5.94 14.44 -2.22
C GLU A 36 5.73 14.21 -0.72
N ASN A 37 4.57 13.67 -0.33
CA ASN A 37 4.23 13.38 1.07
C ASN A 37 4.36 11.90 1.45
N LYS A 38 5.13 11.11 0.69
CA LYS A 38 5.21 9.66 0.89
C LYS A 38 5.62 9.28 2.31
N GLU A 39 6.53 10.04 2.91
CA GLU A 39 7.00 9.83 4.27
C GLU A 39 5.92 10.14 5.31
N ALA A 40 5.18 11.24 5.15
CA ALA A 40 4.06 11.59 6.03
C ALA A 40 2.94 10.53 5.98
N VAL A 41 2.64 10.01 4.79
CA VAL A 41 1.66 8.93 4.62
C VAL A 41 2.16 7.63 5.27
N ALA A 42 3.42 7.27 5.06
CA ALA A 42 4.02 6.09 5.69
C ALA A 42 4.02 6.19 7.22
N TYR A 43 4.37 7.36 7.76
CA TYR A 43 4.32 7.65 9.19
C TYR A 43 2.92 7.45 9.75
N SER A 44 1.90 8.02 9.10
CA SER A 44 0.51 7.87 9.54
C SER A 44 0.04 6.40 9.51
N LEU A 45 0.40 5.64 8.47
CA LEU A 45 0.10 4.21 8.39
C LEU A 45 0.79 3.41 9.51
N LEU A 46 2.04 3.74 9.84
CA LEU A 46 2.77 3.10 10.94
C LEU A 46 2.16 3.44 12.30
N CYS A 47 1.75 4.69 12.50
CA CYS A 47 1.03 5.12 13.70
C CYS A 47 -0.22 4.27 13.89
N MET A 48 -1.12 4.23 12.91
CA MET A 48 -2.35 3.42 12.96
C MET A 48 -2.08 1.92 13.18
N ALA A 49 -1.00 1.38 12.61
CA ALA A 49 -0.62 -0.01 12.80
C ALA A 49 -0.10 -0.30 14.23
N ASN A 50 0.55 0.66 14.87
CA ASN A 50 1.18 0.47 16.18
C ASN A 50 0.29 0.84 17.36
N THR A 51 -0.78 1.60 17.15
CA THR A 51 -1.66 2.03 18.23
C THR A 51 -2.26 0.90 19.02
N LYS A 52 -2.23 1.05 20.35
CA LYS A 52 -2.85 0.16 21.32
C LYS A 52 -3.95 0.90 22.05
N ILE A 53 -4.96 0.15 22.49
CA ILE A 53 -6.07 0.73 23.25
C ILE A 53 -5.61 1.33 24.59
N THR A 54 -4.55 0.76 25.19
CA THR A 54 -3.89 1.23 26.42
C THR A 54 -3.23 2.60 26.28
N ASP A 55 -2.98 3.05 25.05
CA ASP A 55 -2.43 4.38 24.79
C ASP A 55 -3.50 5.47 24.97
N ILE A 56 -4.79 5.08 24.97
CA ILE A 56 -5.95 5.98 24.94
C ILE A 56 -6.76 5.86 26.22
N MET A 57 -6.96 4.64 26.73
CA MET A 57 -7.78 4.38 27.91
C MET A 57 -7.10 3.45 28.91
N GLU A 58 -7.53 3.55 30.15
CA GLU A 58 -7.17 2.67 31.25
C GLU A 58 -8.41 1.91 31.72
N TRP A 59 -8.19 0.65 32.11
CA TRP A 59 -9.22 -0.21 32.65
C TRP A 59 -8.66 -0.82 33.93
N ASP A 60 -9.27 -0.50 35.07
CA ASP A 60 -8.84 -1.01 36.37
C ASP A 60 -9.41 -2.41 36.66
N GLU A 61 -8.91 -3.04 37.73
CA GLU A 61 -9.35 -4.37 38.17
C GLU A 61 -10.80 -4.38 38.68
N GLU A 62 -11.33 -3.22 39.07
CA GLU A 62 -12.71 -3.05 39.56
C GLU A 62 -13.73 -2.89 38.43
N GLY A 63 -13.26 -2.74 37.18
CA GLY A 63 -14.10 -2.64 35.99
C GLY A 63 -14.36 -1.21 35.51
N ASN A 64 -13.78 -0.19 36.15
CA ASN A 64 -13.93 1.21 35.73
C ASN A 64 -13.04 1.51 34.53
N ILE A 65 -13.63 2.12 33.51
CA ILE A 65 -12.94 2.52 32.28
C ILE A 65 -12.82 4.04 32.28
N GLN A 66 -11.59 4.54 32.12
CA GLN A 66 -11.32 5.98 32.00
C GLN A 66 -10.46 6.27 30.78
N VAL A 67 -10.80 7.32 30.04
CA VAL A 67 -9.96 7.82 28.95
C VAL A 67 -8.91 8.75 29.53
N LYS A 68 -7.67 8.59 29.07
CA LYS A 68 -6.57 9.46 29.45
C LYS A 68 -6.86 10.90 29.02
N ALA A 69 -6.32 11.87 29.75
CA ALA A 69 -6.41 13.25 29.31
C ALA A 69 -5.72 13.39 27.94
N SER A 70 -6.24 14.26 27.07
CA SER A 70 -5.73 14.39 25.69
C SER A 70 -4.25 14.72 25.59
N LYS A 71 -3.65 15.28 26.65
CA LYS A 71 -2.22 15.59 26.73
C LYS A 71 -1.35 14.36 27.00
N ASP A 72 -1.93 13.33 27.61
CA ASP A 72 -1.27 12.09 27.99
C ASP A 72 -1.43 11.01 26.90
N ILE A 73 -2.34 11.23 25.95
CA ILE A 73 -2.48 10.38 24.77
C ILE A 73 -1.37 10.74 23.78
N PRO A 74 -0.54 9.79 23.36
CA PRO A 74 0.56 10.07 22.44
C PRO A 74 0.03 10.41 21.04
N GLU A 75 0.77 11.24 20.31
CA GLU A 75 0.36 11.77 19.00
C GLU A 75 0.04 10.67 17.97
N HIS A 76 0.75 9.55 18.00
CA HIS A 76 0.47 8.41 17.13
C HIS A 76 -0.91 7.77 17.41
N ALA A 77 -1.36 7.80 18.66
CA ALA A 77 -2.66 7.29 19.08
C ALA A 77 -3.80 8.20 18.69
N LEU A 78 -3.59 9.52 18.74
CA LEU A 78 -4.59 10.50 18.29
C LEU A 78 -4.97 10.28 16.82
N GLN A 79 -4.00 9.94 15.96
CA GLN A 79 -4.24 9.69 14.54
C GLN A 79 -5.07 8.44 14.23
N ALA A 80 -5.13 7.48 15.16
CA ALA A 80 -5.88 6.23 14.96
C ALA A 80 -7.32 6.28 15.47
N ILE A 81 -7.68 7.32 16.22
CA ILE A 81 -9.03 7.48 16.77
C ILE A 81 -9.96 7.96 15.67
N LYS A 82 -11.03 7.19 15.43
CA LYS A 82 -12.09 7.54 14.49
C LYS A 82 -13.19 8.34 15.19
N THR A 83 -13.65 7.85 16.34
CA THR A 83 -14.73 8.47 17.11
C THR A 83 -14.54 8.22 18.60
N ILE A 84 -14.78 9.24 19.43
CA ILE A 84 -14.95 9.09 20.89
C ILE A 84 -16.32 9.66 21.25
N ARG A 85 -17.14 8.91 22.00
CA ARG A 85 -18.41 9.39 22.54
C ARG A 85 -18.53 9.04 24.01
N VAL A 86 -19.06 9.98 24.77
CA VAL A 86 -19.46 9.78 26.17
C VAL A 86 -20.98 9.80 26.18
N ASN A 87 -21.59 8.66 26.47
CA ASN A 87 -23.04 8.56 26.60
C ASN A 87 -23.49 9.19 27.93
N LYS A 88 -24.77 9.59 27.98
CA LYS A 88 -25.35 10.23 29.17
C LYS A 88 -25.31 9.34 30.42
N ASP A 89 -25.27 8.01 30.20
CA ASP A 89 -25.19 7.00 31.25
C ASP A 89 -23.75 6.80 31.78
N GLY A 90 -22.77 7.56 31.27
CA GLY A 90 -21.36 7.44 31.63
C GLY A 90 -20.58 6.39 30.83
N ASN A 91 -21.25 5.64 29.95
CA ASN A 91 -20.60 4.66 29.08
C ASN A 91 -19.75 5.34 28.00
N LEU A 92 -18.52 4.87 27.84
CA LEU A 92 -17.58 5.33 26.82
C LEU A 92 -17.66 4.44 25.58
N GLU A 93 -17.89 5.05 24.42
CA GLU A 93 -17.73 4.41 23.12
C GLU A 93 -16.47 4.95 22.44
N LEU A 94 -15.50 4.07 22.22
CA LEU A 94 -14.25 4.36 21.50
C LEU A 94 -14.20 3.52 20.21
N GLU A 95 -14.14 4.20 19.07
CA GLU A 95 -13.98 3.57 17.76
C GLU A 95 -12.62 3.97 17.16
N LEU A 96 -11.81 2.97 16.80
CA LEU A 96 -10.54 3.15 16.10
C LEU A 96 -10.69 2.84 14.60
N TYR A 97 -9.81 3.41 13.78
CA TYR A 97 -9.73 3.06 12.36
C TYR A 97 -9.34 1.58 12.15
N ASP A 98 -9.68 1.05 10.97
CA ASP A 98 -9.44 -0.36 10.63
C ASP A 98 -7.94 -0.69 10.57
N LYS A 99 -7.48 -1.38 11.63
CA LYS A 99 -6.10 -1.84 11.77
C LYS A 99 -5.75 -2.97 10.82
N VAL A 100 -6.70 -3.84 10.47
CA VAL A 100 -6.45 -5.01 9.61
C VAL A 100 -6.20 -4.56 8.18
N GLY A 101 -6.96 -3.58 7.69
CA GLY A 101 -6.75 -2.97 6.38
C GLY A 101 -5.37 -2.33 6.24
N VAL A 102 -4.95 -1.55 7.24
CA VAL A 102 -3.64 -0.89 7.26
C VAL A 102 -2.50 -1.91 7.33
N LEU A 103 -2.58 -2.89 8.22
CA LEU A 103 -1.56 -3.95 8.34
C LEU A 103 -1.43 -4.77 7.06
N ARG A 104 -2.54 -5.08 6.39
CA ARG A 104 -2.53 -5.78 5.10
C ARG A 104 -1.83 -4.95 4.01
N LEU A 105 -2.08 -3.64 3.98
CA LEU A 105 -1.43 -2.74 3.03
C LEU A 105 0.07 -2.65 3.30
N LEU A 106 0.48 -2.56 4.56
CA LEU A 106 1.89 -2.58 4.95
C LEU A 106 2.56 -3.92 4.63
N ALA A 107 1.90 -5.05 4.90
CA ALA A 107 2.41 -6.39 4.61
C ALA A 107 2.58 -6.64 3.10
N LYS A 108 1.69 -6.09 2.25
CA LYS A 108 1.89 -6.08 0.79
C LYS A 108 3.09 -5.20 0.39
N ALA A 109 3.22 -4.01 0.99
CA ALA A 109 4.32 -3.12 0.67
C ALA A 109 5.69 -3.67 1.09
N SER A 110 5.74 -4.50 2.14
CA SER A 110 6.94 -5.16 2.62
C SER A 110 7.25 -6.50 1.93
N GLY A 111 6.40 -6.94 1.00
CA GLY A 111 6.50 -8.24 0.33
C GLY A 111 6.23 -9.46 1.23
N LEU A 112 5.61 -9.27 2.40
CA LEU A 112 5.31 -10.36 3.33
C LEU A 112 4.13 -11.24 2.84
N LEU A 113 3.30 -10.69 1.94
CA LEU A 113 2.17 -11.38 1.32
C LEU A 113 2.44 -11.81 -0.12
N ASP A 114 3.65 -11.60 -0.63
CA ASP A 114 3.99 -12.04 -1.97
C ASP A 114 4.20 -13.55 -1.93
N SER A 115 3.44 -14.28 -2.75
CA SER A 115 3.72 -15.70 -2.99
C SER A 115 5.12 -15.83 -3.58
N PRO A 116 5.89 -16.88 -3.25
CA PRO A 116 7.12 -17.15 -3.98
C PRO A 116 6.77 -17.22 -5.47
N GLU A 117 7.37 -16.35 -6.28
CA GLU A 117 7.17 -16.40 -7.71
C GLU A 117 7.66 -17.77 -8.19
N ASP A 118 6.75 -18.53 -8.81
CA ASP A 118 7.05 -19.77 -9.51
C ASP A 118 7.93 -19.41 -10.73
N SER A 119 9.23 -19.22 -10.50
CA SER A 119 10.20 -18.73 -11.49
C SER A 119 10.42 -19.69 -12.66
N ASP A 120 9.90 -20.91 -12.54
CA ASP A 120 10.14 -22.00 -13.48
C ASP A 120 9.16 -22.04 -14.66
N LYS A 121 8.27 -21.05 -14.79
CA LYS A 121 7.40 -20.93 -15.99
C LYS A 121 8.08 -20.04 -17.04
N PRO A 122 8.54 -20.58 -18.18
CA PRO A 122 9.11 -19.77 -19.23
C PRO A 122 8.05 -18.79 -19.76
N SER A 123 8.31 -17.50 -19.68
CA SER A 123 7.42 -16.44 -20.19
C SER A 123 7.36 -16.39 -21.73
N VAL A 124 8.26 -17.12 -22.41
CA VAL A 124 8.40 -17.14 -23.87
C VAL A 124 8.54 -18.59 -24.33
N ILE A 125 7.58 -19.07 -25.13
CA ILE A 125 7.67 -20.33 -25.86
C ILE A 125 8.12 -20.00 -27.28
N GLY A 126 9.37 -20.32 -27.62
CA GLY A 126 9.87 -20.23 -29.00
C GLY A 126 9.44 -21.47 -29.79
N ILE A 127 8.55 -21.31 -30.78
CA ILE A 127 8.19 -22.39 -31.70
C ILE A 127 9.14 -22.33 -32.90
N ASN A 128 9.99 -23.34 -33.06
CA ASN A 128 10.81 -23.49 -34.26
C ASN A 128 10.07 -24.39 -35.27
N ILE A 129 9.47 -23.78 -36.29
CA ILE A 129 8.77 -24.51 -37.36
C ILE A 129 9.82 -24.89 -38.41
N LYS A 130 10.10 -26.20 -38.54
CA LYS A 130 10.85 -26.73 -39.68
C LYS A 130 9.86 -27.27 -40.71
N PRO A 131 9.87 -26.76 -41.96
CA PRO A 131 9.10 -27.36 -43.03
C PRO A 131 9.66 -28.77 -43.35
N PRO A 132 8.80 -29.72 -43.74
CA PRO A 132 9.25 -31.04 -44.19
C PRO A 132 9.99 -30.95 -45.53
N ASP A 133 10.92 -31.87 -45.74
CA ASP A 133 11.61 -32.01 -47.03
C ASP A 133 10.62 -32.48 -48.10
N ILE A 134 10.65 -31.83 -49.26
CA ILE A 134 9.78 -32.13 -50.40
C ILE A 134 10.39 -33.34 -51.11
N GLU A 135 9.74 -34.51 -51.00
CA GLU A 135 10.07 -35.66 -51.85
C GLU A 135 9.31 -35.51 -53.18
N ASP A 136 10.02 -35.17 -54.25
CA ASP A 136 9.47 -35.22 -55.60
C ASP A 136 9.27 -36.69 -56.00
N ILE A 137 8.01 -37.14 -55.97
CA ILE A 137 7.63 -38.47 -56.46
C ILE A 137 7.66 -38.42 -58.00
N GLU A 138 8.71 -38.97 -58.61
CA GLU A 138 8.70 -39.26 -60.04
C GLU A 138 7.63 -40.33 -60.33
N ILE A 139 6.52 -39.90 -60.93
CA ILE A 139 5.47 -40.79 -61.40
C ILE A 139 6.03 -41.59 -62.60
N LYS A 140 6.22 -42.90 -62.41
CA LYS A 140 6.53 -43.85 -63.50
C LYS A 140 5.32 -44.18 -64.34
#